data_AF-A0A927A6X6-F1
#
_entry.id   AF-A0A927A6X6-F1
#
_cell.length_a   1.000
_cell.length_b   1.000
_cell.length_c   1.000
_cell.angle_alpha   90.00
_cell.angle_beta   90.00
_cell.angle_gamma   90.00
#
_symmetry.space_group_name_H-M   'P 1'
#
loop_
_entity.id
_entity.type
_entity.pdbx_description
1 polymer ?
#
loop_
_entity_poly.entity_id
_entity_poly.type
_entity_poly.pdbx_seq_one_letter_code
_entity_poly.pdbx_strand_id
1 'polypeptide(L)'
;MHIISIPTIWSCKTPHCGWLNLAQVRQLRVCNKTQSVTVCVTWSNGFKQVFTGEDAKAIISSWQEASNKYTHQSEEVNNASN
;
A
#
# COMPACT_ATOMS: atom_id res chain seq x y z
N MET A 1 -5.81 -7.56 27.33
CA MET A 1 -5.20 -6.70 26.29
C MET A 1 -4.51 -7.62 25.30
N HIS A 2 -5.16 -7.97 24.20
CA HIS A 2 -4.56 -8.81 23.16
C HIS A 2 -3.97 -7.90 22.09
N ILE A 3 -2.65 -7.82 22.05
CA ILE A 3 -1.93 -7.18 20.95
C ILE A 3 -1.76 -8.27 19.88
N ILE A 4 -2.58 -8.22 18.83
CA ILE A 4 -2.37 -9.04 17.64
C ILE A 4 -1.30 -8.33 16.80
N SER A 5 -0.05 -8.77 16.93
CA SER A 5 1.01 -8.34 16.02
C SER A 5 0.91 -9.17 14.74
N ILE A 6 0.10 -8.70 13.79
CA ILE A 6 0.14 -9.24 12.43
C ILE A 6 1.48 -8.75 11.85
N PRO A 7 2.34 -9.63 11.30
CA PRO A 7 3.54 -9.20 10.61
C PRO A 7 3.11 -8.56 9.30
N THR A 8 2.78 -7.27 9.33
CA THR A 8 2.32 -6.59 8.13
C THR A 8 3.49 -6.16 7.26
N ILE A 9 4.25 -7.15 6.77
CA ILE A 9 5.19 -6.92 5.68
C ILE A 9 4.35 -6.84 4.41
N TRP A 10 3.87 -5.64 4.08
CA TRP A 10 3.33 -5.37 2.76
C TRP A 10 4.47 -5.04 1.82
N SER A 11 4.81 -5.99 0.95
CA SER A 11 5.82 -5.80 -0.08
C SER A 11 5.17 -5.69 -1.46
N CYS A 12 5.57 -4.69 -2.24
CA CYS A 12 5.17 -4.54 -3.64
C CYS A 12 6.38 -4.84 -4.53
N LYS A 13 6.24 -5.75 -5.50
CA LYS A 13 7.27 -5.96 -6.52
C LYS A 13 7.05 -4.98 -7.65
N THR A 14 7.97 -4.03 -7.81
CA THR A 14 8.00 -3.15 -8.97
C THR A 14 8.81 -3.80 -10.10
N PRO A 15 8.39 -3.64 -11.37
CA PRO A 15 9.14 -4.14 -12.52
C PRO A 15 10.59 -3.65 -12.60
N HIS A 16 10.86 -2.38 -12.27
CA HIS A 16 12.20 -1.78 -12.46
C HIS A 16 12.97 -1.53 -11.15
N CYS A 17 12.29 -1.26 -10.05
CA CYS A 17 12.95 -0.89 -8.77
C CYS A 17 13.01 -2.03 -7.74
N GLY A 18 12.59 -3.25 -8.12
CA GLY A 18 12.59 -4.41 -7.23
C GLY A 18 11.49 -4.35 -6.16
N TRP A 19 11.75 -4.95 -5.00
CA TRP A 19 10.77 -5.03 -3.91
C TRP A 19 10.75 -3.76 -3.06
N LEU A 20 9.57 -3.15 -2.93
CA LEU A 20 9.31 -2.03 -2.05
C LEU A 20 8.57 -2.49 -0.80
N ASN A 21 9.03 -2.03 0.36
CA ASN A 21 8.32 -2.25 1.62
C ASN A 21 7.27 -1.16 1.85
N LEU A 22 6.02 -1.45 1.48
CA LEU A 22 4.88 -0.54 1.64
C LEU A 22 4.54 -0.25 3.11
N ALA A 23 4.98 -1.08 4.07
CA ALA A 23 4.80 -0.79 5.49
C ALA A 23 5.58 0.46 5.94
N GLN A 24 6.62 0.86 5.20
CA GLN A 24 7.36 2.09 5.44
C GLN A 24 6.74 3.31 4.75
N VAL A 25 5.65 3.14 4.00
CA VAL A 25 5.00 4.25 3.30
C VAL A 25 4.06 4.96 4.27
N ARG A 26 4.31 6.26 4.46
CA ARG A 26 3.45 7.15 5.24
C ARG A 26 2.31 7.71 4.42
N GLN A 27 2.58 8.07 3.16
CA GLN A 27 1.59 8.67 2.28
C GLN A 27 1.89 8.36 0.81
N LEU A 28 0.83 8.11 0.04
CA LEU A 28 0.86 8.04 -1.43
C LEU A 28 0.06 9.19 -2.02
N ARG A 29 0.63 9.83 -3.05
CA ARG A 29 -0.08 10.79 -3.89
C ARG A 29 -0.06 10.31 -5.33
N VAL A 30 -1.23 10.02 -5.87
CA VAL A 30 -1.40 9.60 -7.26
C VAL A 30 -1.66 10.83 -8.11
N CYS A 31 -0.83 11.02 -9.13
CA CYS A 31 -1.05 12.03 -10.17
C CYS A 31 -1.27 11.28 -11.48
N ASN A 32 -2.53 11.21 -11.90
CA ASN A 32 -2.89 10.64 -13.18
C ASN A 32 -3.03 11.77 -14.20
N LYS A 33 -2.07 11.88 -15.12
CA LYS A 33 -2.20 12.74 -16.30
C LYS A 33 -2.62 11.86 -17.48
N THR A 34 -3.34 12.43 -18.45
CA THR A 34 -3.91 11.74 -19.63
C THR A 34 -2.96 10.81 -20.39
N GLN A 35 -1.64 10.96 -20.22
CA GLN A 35 -0.62 10.13 -20.87
C GLN A 35 0.37 9.43 -19.90
N SER A 36 0.29 9.68 -18.59
CA SER A 36 1.27 9.11 -17.65
C SER A 36 0.73 9.01 -16.22
N VAL A 37 0.85 7.82 -15.63
CA VAL A 37 0.61 7.58 -14.20
C VAL A 37 1.90 7.85 -13.44
N THR A 38 1.81 8.73 -12.46
CA THR A 38 2.92 9.01 -11.53
C THR A 38 2.41 8.82 -10.11
N VAL A 39 3.24 8.26 -9.23
CA VAL A 39 2.96 8.19 -7.80
C VAL A 39 4.13 8.75 -7.01
N CYS A 40 3.82 9.65 -6.08
CA CYS A 40 4.78 10.19 -5.13
C CYS A 40 4.57 9.49 -3.79
N VAL A 41 5.58 8.72 -3.38
CA VAL A 41 5.65 8.02 -2.11
C VAL A 41 6.36 8.91 -1.11
N THR A 42 5.73 9.18 0.02
CA THR A 42 6.40 9.74 1.20
C THR A 42 6.61 8.61 2.20
N TRP A 43 7.87 8.34 2.51
CA TRP A 43 8.29 7.29 3.44
C TRP A 43 8.14 7.76 4.90
N SER A 44 8.23 6.81 5.84
CA SER A 44 8.14 7.03 7.29
C SER A 44 9.18 8.03 7.79
N ASN A 45 10.38 8.02 7.22
CA ASN A 45 11.46 8.97 7.50
C ASN A 45 11.28 10.35 6.83
N GLY A 46 10.17 10.59 6.13
CA GLY A 46 9.88 11.84 5.43
C GLY A 46 10.55 11.96 4.06
N PHE A 47 11.37 10.99 3.64
CA PHE A 47 11.93 10.96 2.30
C PHE A 47 10.80 10.83 1.27
N LYS A 48 10.97 11.48 0.11
CA LYS A 48 10.00 11.44 -0.98
C LYS A 48 10.62 10.80 -2.21
N GLN A 49 9.92 9.85 -2.80
CA GLN A 49 10.34 9.17 -4.01
C GLN A 49 9.22 9.15 -5.03
N VAL A 50 9.56 9.42 -6.28
CA VAL A 50 8.61 9.43 -7.39
C VAL A 50 8.79 8.16 -8.21
N PHE A 51 7.69 7.47 -8.48
CA PHE A 51 7.61 6.34 -9.40
C PHE A 51 6.67 6.68 -10.55
N THR A 52 6.95 6.15 -11.74
CA THR A 52 6.21 6.45 -12.96
C THR A 52 5.87 5.18 -13.73
N GLY A 53 4.88 5.27 -14.62
CA GLY A 53 4.58 4.20 -15.56
C GLY A 53 4.13 2.92 -14.85
N GLU A 54 4.76 1.80 -15.19
CA GLU A 54 4.38 0.48 -14.67
C GLU A 54 4.64 0.32 -13.17
N ASP A 55 5.74 0.89 -12.66
CA ASP A 55 6.04 0.86 -11.23
C ASP A 55 4.96 1.60 -10.44
N ALA A 56 4.51 2.76 -10.95
CA ALA A 56 3.43 3.51 -10.32
C ALA A 56 2.11 2.73 -10.30
N LYS A 57 1.78 2.02 -11.41
CA LYS A 57 0.58 1.16 -11.48
C LYS A 57 0.67 -0.01 -10.48
N ALA A 58 1.82 -0.67 -10.39
CA ALA A 58 2.05 -1.78 -9.47
C ALA A 58 1.87 -1.32 -8.01
N ILE A 59 2.45 -0.17 -7.64
CA ILE A 59 2.33 0.40 -6.30
C ILE A 59 0.87 0.73 -5.96
N ILE A 60 0.13 1.36 -6.88
CA ILE A 60 -1.29 1.70 -6.67
C ILE A 60 -2.12 0.44 -6.45
N SER A 61 -1.93 -0.58 -7.31
CA SER A 61 -2.67 -1.84 -7.23
C SER A 61 -2.38 -2.58 -5.92
N SER A 62 -1.11 -2.72 -5.53
CA SER A 62 -0.73 -3.35 -4.26
C SER A 62 -1.25 -2.57 -3.05
N TRP A 63 -1.26 -1.23 -3.11
CA TRP A 63 -1.78 -0.40 -2.03
C TRP A 63 -3.29 -0.54 -1.85
N GLN A 64 -4.04 -0.60 -2.95
CA GLN A 64 -5.49 -0.83 -2.92
C GLN A 64 -5.82 -2.23 -2.38
N GLU A 65 -5.08 -3.26 -2.79
CA GLU A 65 -5.24 -4.62 -2.27
C GLU A 65 -4.96 -4.66 -0.76
N ALA A 66 -3.89 -4.00 -0.31
CA ALA A 66 -3.55 -3.87 1.10
C ALA A 66 -4.65 -3.16 1.89
N SER A 67 -5.21 -2.07 1.35
CA SER A 67 -6.30 -1.34 2.00
C SER A 67 -7.58 -2.16 2.10
N ASN A 68 -7.96 -2.90 1.04
CA ASN A 68 -9.19 -3.69 1.02
C ASN A 68 -9.13 -4.88 1.98
N LYS A 69 -7.95 -5.52 2.14
CA LYS A 69 -7.75 -6.57 3.14
C LYS A 69 -7.99 -6.08 4.57
N TYR A 70 -7.79 -4.79 4.83
CA TYR A 70 -7.93 -4.20 6.16
C TYR A 70 -9.36 -3.74 6.46
N THR A 71 -10.14 -3.46 5.42
CA THR A 71 -11.57 -3.14 5.56
C THR A 71 -12.42 -4.38 5.87
N HIS A 72 -12.08 -5.55 5.30
CA HIS A 72 -12.84 -6.80 5.54
C HIS A 72 -12.43 -7.58 6.80
N GLN A 73 -11.28 -7.28 7.41
CA GLN A 73 -10.90 -7.90 8.69
C GLN A 73 -11.71 -7.35 9.89
N SER A 74 -12.46 -6.26 9.69
CA SER A 74 -13.32 -5.63 10.72
C SER A 74 -14.75 -6.18 10.79
N GLU A 75 -15.18 -7.05 9.88
CA GLU A 75 -16.57 -7.55 9.84
C GLU A 75 -16.76 -8.99 10.36
N GLU A 76 -15.71 -9.83 10.40
CA GLU A 76 -15.85 -11.22 10.87
C GLU A 76 -15.91 -11.39 12.40
N VAL A 77 -15.70 -10.33 13.19
CA VAL A 77 -15.73 -10.43 14.66
C VAL A 77 -17.14 -10.23 15.25
N ASN A 78 -18.14 -9.84 14.45
CA ASN A 78 -19.48 -9.48 14.95
C ASN A 78 -20.59 -10.52 14.69
N ASN A 79 -20.30 -11.65 14.01
CA ASN A 79 -21.33 -12.64 13.63
C ASN A 79 -21.20 -14.01 14.31
N ALA A 80 -20.38 -14.16 15.35
CA ALA A 80 -20.28 -15.38 16.16
C ALA A 80 -21.03 -15.28 17.51
N SER A 81 -22.08 -14.46 17.59
CA SER A 81 -22.96 -14.38 18.75
C SER A 81 -24.38 -14.06 18.31
N ASN A 82 -25.06 -15.06 17.76
CA ASN A 82 -26.52 -15.16 17.80
C ASN A 82 -26.93 -16.63 17.77
#